data_AF-M8D0S2-F1
#
_entry.id   AF-M8D0S2-F1
#
_cell.length_a   1.000
_cell.length_b   1.000
_cell.length_c   1.000
_cell.angle_alpha   90.00
_cell.angle_beta   90.00
_cell.angle_gamma   90.00
#
_symmetry.space_group_name_H-M   'P 1'
#
loop_
_entity.id
_entity.type
_entity.pdbx_description
1 polymer ?
#
loop_
_entity_poly.entity_id
_entity_poly.type
_entity_poly.pdbx_seq_one_letter_code
_entity_poly.pdbx_strand_id
1 'polypeptide(L)' 'MEGFVKILVLENEIEAKLLEGILKEKGIPHFIRSYHDTAYDGLFQTVTGWGEILAPSSYKEEIEEIVEEIRRVRGEL' A
#
# COMPACT_ATOMS: atom_id res chain seq x y z
N MET A 1 -7.30 -21.52 5.51
CA MET A 1 -6.25 -20.76 4.81
C MET A 1 -6.76 -19.34 4.72
N GLU A 2 -6.30 -18.48 5.62
CA GLU A 2 -6.54 -17.04 5.48
C GLU A 2 -5.68 -16.56 4.32
N GLY A 3 -6.33 -16.30 3.18
CA GLY A 3 -5.65 -15.75 2.01
C GLY A 3 -5.25 -14.31 2.26
N PHE A 4 -4.23 -13.85 1.55
CA PHE A 4 -3.93 -12.43 1.43
C PHE A 4 -5.12 -11.75 0.75
N VAL A 5 -5.78 -10.85 1.46
CA VAL A 5 -6.86 -10.03 0.92
C VAL A 5 -6.34 -8.64 0.63
N LYS A 6 -6.88 -8.01 -0.40
CA LYS A 6 -6.60 -6.61 -0.71
C LYS A 6 -7.06 -5.74 0.46
N ILE A 7 -6.13 -5.01 1.07
CA ILE A 7 -6.42 -4.12 2.18
C ILE A 7 -6.78 -2.75 1.63
N LEU A 8 -5.86 -2.13 0.89
CA LEU A 8 -6.02 -0.79 0.32
C LEU A 8 -5.13 -0.58 -0.92
N VAL A 9 -5.42 0.51 -1.63
CA VAL A 9 -4.64 0.96 -2.79
C VAL A 9 -3.75 2.12 -2.34
N LEU A 10 -2.46 1.99 -2.64
CA LEU A 10 -1.44 2.97 -2.33
C LEU A 10 -1.41 4.02 -3.44
N GLU A 11 -1.42 5.29 -3.08
CA GLU A 11 -1.51 6.39 -4.06
C GLU A 11 -0.15 6.70 -4.70
N ASN A 12 0.95 6.40 -4.01
CA ASN A 12 2.30 6.75 -4.45
C ASN A 12 3.37 5.79 -3.88
N GLU A 13 4.54 5.74 -4.50
CA GLU A 13 5.68 4.90 -4.07
C GLU A 13 6.12 5.22 -2.64
N ILE A 14 6.08 6.49 -2.26
CA ILE A 14 6.57 6.94 -0.95
C ILE A 14 5.71 6.36 0.17
N GLU A 15 4.38 6.44 0.03
CA GLU A 15 3.41 5.82 0.94
C GLU A 15 3.66 4.31 1.05
N ALA A 16 3.88 3.65 -0.10
CA ALA A 16 4.17 2.23 -0.15
C ALA A 16 5.44 1.85 0.62
N LYS A 17 6.56 2.54 0.36
CA LYS A 17 7.84 2.29 1.03
C LYS A 17 7.78 2.56 2.52
N LEU A 18 7.09 3.62 2.93
CA LEU A 18 6.95 3.99 4.33
C LEU A 18 6.11 2.94 5.09
N LEU A 19 4.98 2.55 4.51
CA LEU A 19 4.14 1.49 5.04
C LEU A 19 4.90 0.16 5.12
N GLU A 20 5.61 -0.23 4.06
CA GLU A 20 6.44 -1.44 4.01
C GLU A 20 7.43 -1.48 5.18
N GLY A 21 8.12 -0.37 5.44
CA GLY A 21 9.04 -0.25 6.57
C GLY A 21 8.36 -0.51 7.91
N ILE A 22 7.25 0.18 8.18
CA ILE A 22 6.51 0.05 9.44
C ILE A 22 5.98 -1.37 9.65
N LEU A 23 5.41 -1.97 8.61
CA LEU A 23 4.87 -3.33 8.67
C LEU A 23 5.98 -4.36 8.87
N LYS A 24 7.13 -4.17 8.24
CA LYS A 24 8.30 -5.01 8.41
C LYS A 24 8.88 -4.92 9.82
N GLU A 25 8.93 -3.71 10.40
CA GLU A 25 9.34 -3.50 11.79
C GLU A 25 8.38 -4.15 12.78
N LYS A 26 7.07 -4.08 12.53
CA LYS A 26 6.04 -4.77 13.31
C LYS A 26 6.00 -6.29 13.09
N GLY A 27 6.69 -6.80 12.08
CA GLY A 27 6.66 -8.22 11.72
C GLY A 27 5.34 -8.68 11.10
N ILE A 28 4.58 -7.75 10.50
CA ILE A 28 3.28 -8.03 9.89
C ILE A 28 3.50 -8.63 8.49
N PRO A 29 2.94 -9.81 8.18
CA PRO A 29 3.02 -10.40 6.85
C PRO A 29 2.20 -9.57 5.84
N HIS A 30 2.87 -8.94 4.90
CA HIS A 30 2.28 -8.07 3.89
C HIS A 30 2.86 -8.34 2.50
N PHE A 31 2.13 -7.97 1.46
CA PHE A 31 2.54 -8.08 0.08
C PHE A 31 2.15 -6.80 -0.67
N ILE A 32 3.12 -6.08 -1.20
CA ILE A 32 2.88 -4.84 -1.96
C ILE A 32 3.08 -5.15 -3.45
N ARG A 33 2.08 -4.80 -4.25
CA ARG A 33 2.11 -4.98 -5.71
C ARG A 33 1.99 -3.61 -6.37
N SER A 34 3.05 -3.18 -7.06
CA SER A 34 3.04 -1.95 -7.86
C SER A 34 2.39 -2.19 -9.22
N TYR A 35 1.55 -1.25 -9.67
CA TYR A 35 0.97 -1.32 -11.03
C TYR A 35 2.01 -0.95 -12.10
N HIS A 36 3.05 -0.22 -11.70
CA HIS A 36 4.13 0.29 -12.54
C HIS A 36 5.05 -0.80 -13.12
N ASP A 37 5.07 -2.01 -12.56
CA ASP A 37 5.86 -3.13 -13.08
C ASP A 37 5.30 -3.65 -14.43
N THR A 38 4.04 -3.33 -14.72
CA THR A 38 3.44 -3.47 -16.06
C THR A 38 3.77 -2.22 -16.87
N ALA A 39 4.99 -2.16 -17.40
CA ALA A 39 5.39 -1.14 -18.36
C ALA A 39 4.53 -1.25 -19.63
N TYR A 40 3.36 -0.60 -19.64
CA TYR A 40 2.62 -0.34 -20.86
C TYR A 40 3.11 0.99 -21.45
N ASP A 41 3.99 0.79 -22.42
CA ASP A 41 4.26 1.65 -23.56
C ASP A 41 3.03 2.49 -23.97
N GLY A 42 3.08 3.80 -23.70
CA GLY A 42 2.55 4.79 -24.64
C GLY A 42 1.15 5.39 -24.45
N LEU A 43 0.31 4.99 -23.48
CA LEU A 43 -1.02 5.60 -23.33
C LEU A 43 -1.34 5.98 -21.90
N PHE A 44 -1.43 7.29 -21.67
CA PHE A 44 -2.10 7.95 -20.56
C PHE A 44 -3.36 7.17 -20.14
N GLN A 45 -3.22 6.27 -19.18
CA GLN A 45 -4.34 5.87 -18.35
C GLN A 45 -4.06 6.45 -16.98
N THR A 46 -5.02 7.22 -16.52
CA THR A 46 -5.13 7.76 -15.18
C THR A 46 -5.09 6.61 -14.18
N VAL A 47 -3.89 6.12 -13.86
CA VAL A 47 -3.69 5.18 -12.76
C VAL A 47 -3.86 5.99 -11.49
N THR A 48 -5.06 5.94 -10.91
CA THR A 48 -5.45 6.66 -9.70
C THR A 48 -4.73 6.15 -8.44
N GLY A 49 -3.71 5.29 -8.58
CA GLY A 49 -2.86 4.79 -7.52
C GLY A 49 -1.60 4.11 -8.06
N TRP A 50 -0.56 4.03 -7.22
CA TRP A 50 0.75 3.45 -7.54
C TRP A 50 0.78 1.92 -7.39
N GLY A 51 0.05 1.38 -6.41
CA GLY A 51 0.04 -0.05 -6.14
C GLY A 51 -1.08 -0.46 -5.17
N GLU A 52 -1.10 -1.73 -4.79
CA GLU A 52 -2.01 -2.26 -3.77
C GLU A 52 -1.25 -3.07 -2.73
N ILE A 53 -1.76 -3.07 -1.50
CA ILE A 53 -1.24 -3.91 -0.42
C ILE A 53 -2.23 -5.02 -0.10
N LEU A 54 -1.69 -6.24 0.00
CA LEU A 54 -2.41 -7.41 0.44
C LEU A 54 -1.82 -7.91 1.76
N ALA A 55 -2.70 -8.27 2.68
CA ALA A 55 -2.34 -8.83 3.98
C ALA A 55 -3.46 -9.76 4.47
N PRO A 56 -3.23 -10.56 5.53
CA PRO A 56 -4.31 -11.27 6.18
C PRO A 56 -5.36 -10.28 6.73
N SER A 57 -6.64 -10.63 6.65
CA SER A 57 -7.74 -9.77 7.13
C SER A 57 -7.61 -9.38 8.61
N SER A 58 -6.89 -10.19 9.41
CA SER A 58 -6.63 -9.89 10.81
C SER A 58 -5.76 -8.63 11.04
N TYR A 59 -5.01 -8.19 10.03
CA TYR A 59 -4.18 -6.98 10.08
C TYR A 59 -4.78 -5.82 9.26
N LYS A 60 -5.98 -5.99 8.71
CA LYS A 60 -6.61 -4.99 7.84
C LYS A 60 -6.75 -3.64 8.56
N GLU A 61 -7.29 -3.67 9.77
CA GLU A 61 -7.56 -2.49 10.58
C GLU A 61 -6.24 -1.78 10.96
N GLU A 62 -5.24 -2.53 11.42
CA GLU A 62 -3.93 -1.98 11.78
C GLU A 62 -3.21 -1.36 10.58
N ILE A 63 -3.28 -1.97 9.39
CA ILE A 63 -2.69 -1.44 8.16
C ILE A 63 -3.43 -0.17 7.71
N GLU A 64 -4.76 -0.14 7.79
CA GLU A 64 -5.56 1.05 7.46
C GLU A 64 -5.19 2.23 8.37
N GLU A 65 -5.10 2.02 9.68
CA GLU A 65 -4.69 3.05 10.64
C GLU A 65 -3.30 3.62 10.33
N ILE A 66 -2.32 2.75 10.04
CA ILE A 66 -0.95 3.19 9.68
C ILE A 66 -0.98 4.06 8.43
N VAL A 67 -1.72 3.65 7.39
CA VAL A 67 -1.80 4.43 6.14
C VAL A 67 -2.49 5.77 6.35
N GLU A 68 -3.58 5.82 7.12
CA GLU A 68 -4.23 7.08 7.47
C GLU A 68 -3.28 8.01 8.23
N GLU A 69 -2.47 7.48 9.15
CA GLU A 69 -1.47 8.27 9.86
C GLU A 69 -0.39 8.81 8.92
N ILE A 70 0.12 7.99 7.99
CA ILE A 70 1.08 8.42 6.96
C ILE A 70 0.50 9.56 6.10
N ARG A 71 -0.77 9.44 5.69
CA ARG A 71 -1.47 10.47 4.90
C ARG A 71 -1.67 11.75 5.68
N ARG A 72 -2.04 11.63 6.96
CA ARG A 72 -2.21 12.76 7.87
C ARG A 72 -0.92 13.55 8.02
N VAL A 73 0.19 12.86 8.29
CA VAL A 73 1.52 13.49 8.44
C VAL A 73 1.95 14.22 7.15
N ARG A 74 1.61 13.70 5.96
CA ARG A 74 1.95 14.35 4.68
C ARG A 74 1.02 15.50 4.28
N GLY A 75 -0.23 15.52 4.76
CA GLY A 75 -1.20 16.57 4.45
C GLY A 75 -0.93 17.91 5.15
N GLU A 76 -0.04 17.93 6.14
CA GLU A 76 0.29 19.12 6.94
C GLU A 76 1.62 19.80 6.53
N LEU A 77 2.19 19.47 5.36
CA LEU A 77 3.43 20.06 4.82
C LEU A 77 3.20 21.14 3.74
#